data_AF-K0IC61-F1
#
_entry.id   AF-K0IC61-F1
#
_cell.length_a   1.000
_cell.length_b   1.000
_cell.length_c   1.000
_cell.angle_alpha   90.00
_cell.angle_beta   90.00
_cell.angle_gamma   90.00
#
_symmetry.space_group_name_H-M   'P 1'
#
loop_
_entity.id
_entity.type
_entity.pdbx_description
1 polymer ?
#
loop_
_entity_poly.entity_id
_entity_poly.type
_entity_poly.pdbx_seq_one_letter_code
_entity_poly.pdbx_strand_id
1 'polypeptide(L)'
;MAQFTCNVCGDGFDQKSRFERHMATSHPERAPSAADVEKALSGIQYPKTREELVRYASQQVSDKDLMDIINSLPSRVYRDSAEVAIALGEVKQRQGVRSAEEVAKTEAPSTKGGRAAATSSVSAATIAKVLSGTDFPKNKGELRDYAQKHMTEVEVADPQAIMGILDKLPDREYQDMADVEKSVGQVL
;
A
#
# COMPACT_ATOMS: atom_id res chain seq x y z
N MET A 1 22.91 -10.48 27.75
CA MET A 1 21.93 -9.81 28.64
C MET A 1 21.21 -8.77 27.79
N ALA A 2 19.88 -8.74 27.79
CA ALA A 2 19.14 -7.69 27.08
C ALA A 2 19.40 -6.36 27.80
N GLN A 3 19.86 -5.36 27.04
CA GLN A 3 20.18 -4.02 27.57
C GLN A 3 19.04 -3.02 27.30
N PHE A 4 18.15 -3.33 26.34
CA PHE A 4 17.02 -2.49 25.96
C PHE A 4 15.75 -3.34 25.99
N THR A 5 14.70 -2.86 26.63
CA THR A 5 13.41 -3.55 26.73
C THR A 5 12.30 -2.66 26.20
N CYS A 6 11.41 -3.21 25.39
CA CYS A 6 10.24 -2.50 24.90
C CYS A 6 9.19 -2.36 26.00
N ASN A 7 8.79 -1.12 26.28
CA ASN A 7 7.75 -0.83 27.27
C ASN A 7 6.32 -1.10 26.76
N VAL A 8 6.15 -1.37 25.46
CA VAL A 8 4.84 -1.65 24.85
C VAL A 8 4.55 -3.14 24.80
N CYS A 9 5.54 -3.98 24.42
CA CYS A 9 5.37 -5.43 24.28
C CYS A 9 6.23 -6.28 25.21
N GLY A 10 7.23 -5.70 25.89
CA GLY A 10 8.14 -6.42 26.79
C GLY A 10 9.34 -7.09 26.11
N ASP A 11 9.51 -6.96 24.79
CA ASP A 11 10.61 -7.60 24.06
C ASP A 11 11.98 -7.05 24.49
N GLY A 12 12.94 -7.96 24.67
CA GLY A 12 14.31 -7.64 25.07
C GLY A 12 15.29 -7.64 23.89
N PHE A 13 16.11 -6.61 23.81
CA PHE A 13 17.09 -6.40 22.75
C PHE A 13 18.50 -6.21 23.33
N ASP A 14 19.48 -6.75 22.63
CA ASP A 14 20.91 -6.65 22.96
C ASP A 14 21.57 -5.37 22.43
N GLN A 15 20.96 -4.74 21.41
CA GLN A 15 21.52 -3.59 20.69
C GLN A 15 20.48 -2.47 20.50
N LYS A 16 20.93 -1.22 20.67
CA LYS A 16 20.08 -0.02 20.53
C LYS A 16 19.44 0.09 19.15
N SER A 17 20.20 -0.19 18.09
CA SER A 17 19.72 -0.09 16.70
C SER A 17 18.59 -1.06 16.38
N ARG A 18 18.56 -2.24 17.03
CA ARG A 18 17.47 -3.21 16.89
C ARG A 18 16.24 -2.78 17.65
N PHE A 19 16.43 -2.27 18.86
CA PHE A 19 15.36 -1.70 19.67
C PHE A 19 14.69 -0.50 18.95
N GLU A 20 15.48 0.45 18.44
CA GLU A 20 14.99 1.61 17.71
C GLU A 20 14.22 1.19 16.44
N ARG A 21 14.74 0.21 15.69
CA ARG A 21 14.03 -0.33 14.52
C ARG A 21 12.72 -1.00 14.92
N HIS A 22 12.72 -1.79 15.98
CA HIS A 22 11.52 -2.42 16.51
C HIS A 22 10.47 -1.37 16.92
N MET A 23 10.87 -0.31 17.61
CA MET A 23 9.97 0.79 17.92
C MET A 23 9.43 1.44 16.64
N ALA A 24 10.28 1.75 15.67
CA ALA A 24 9.85 2.39 14.42
C ALA A 24 8.89 1.53 13.57
N THR A 25 9.04 0.21 13.56
CA THR A 25 8.25 -0.68 12.71
C THR A 25 7.03 -1.28 13.42
N SER A 26 7.17 -1.63 14.69
CA SER A 26 6.13 -2.35 15.45
C SER A 26 5.29 -1.40 16.30
N HIS A 27 5.87 -0.26 16.71
CA HIS A 27 5.21 0.74 17.55
C HIS A 27 5.48 2.16 17.01
N PRO A 28 5.16 2.44 15.74
CA PRO A 28 5.40 3.76 15.17
C PRO A 28 4.72 4.83 16.03
N GLU A 29 5.36 5.99 16.19
CA GLU A 29 4.74 7.12 16.86
C GLU A 29 3.41 7.42 16.17
N ARG A 30 2.33 7.44 16.95
CA ARG A 30 0.98 7.55 16.42
C ARG A 30 0.81 8.96 15.86
N ALA A 31 0.82 9.07 14.54
CA ALA A 31 0.48 10.32 13.88
C ALA A 31 -0.91 10.80 14.33
N PRO A 32 -1.08 12.10 14.64
CA PRO A 32 -2.37 12.59 15.11
C PRO A 32 -3.46 12.39 14.05
N SER A 33 -4.59 11.87 14.52
CA SER A 33 -5.75 11.52 13.71
C SER A 33 -6.83 12.61 13.75
N ALA A 34 -7.82 12.51 12.86
CA ALA A 34 -8.96 13.43 12.88
C ALA A 34 -9.71 13.41 14.22
N ALA A 35 -9.82 12.23 14.84
CA ALA A 35 -10.44 12.09 16.16
C ALA A 35 -9.66 12.84 17.27
N ASP A 36 -8.33 12.90 17.16
CA ASP A 36 -7.50 13.62 18.14
C ASP A 36 -7.71 15.14 18.02
N VAL A 37 -7.91 15.65 16.79
CA VAL A 37 -8.27 17.05 16.52
C VAL A 37 -9.67 17.37 17.04
N GLU A 38 -10.65 16.50 16.78
CA GLU A 38 -12.02 16.65 17.30
C GLU A 38 -12.04 16.70 18.82
N LYS A 39 -11.26 15.84 19.48
CA LYS A 39 -11.11 15.84 20.94
C LYS A 39 -10.46 17.12 21.46
N ALA A 40 -9.46 17.65 20.75
CA ALA A 40 -8.79 18.90 21.12
C ALA A 40 -9.68 20.14 20.94
N LEU A 41 -10.72 20.04 20.10
CA LEU A 41 -11.67 21.12 19.83
C LEU A 41 -13.06 20.85 20.43
N SER A 42 -13.17 19.86 21.32
CA SER A 42 -14.45 19.46 21.90
C SER A 42 -15.02 20.57 22.78
N GLY A 43 -16.29 20.95 22.57
CA GLY A 43 -16.94 21.99 23.36
C GLY A 43 -16.67 23.42 22.91
N ILE A 44 -15.97 23.61 21.80
CA ILE A 44 -15.84 24.93 21.18
C ILE A 44 -17.16 25.37 20.56
N GLN A 45 -17.50 26.65 20.71
CA GLN A 45 -18.65 27.26 20.06
C GLN A 45 -18.24 27.90 18.74
N TYR A 46 -18.79 27.38 17.65
CA TYR A 46 -18.65 27.92 16.30
C TYR A 46 -19.67 29.06 16.06
N PRO A 47 -19.42 29.99 15.11
CA PRO A 47 -18.30 30.03 14.15
C PRO A 47 -16.98 30.55 14.73
N LYS A 48 -15.85 29.99 14.28
CA LYS A 48 -14.49 30.35 14.73
C LYS A 48 -13.48 30.41 13.59
N THR A 49 -12.51 31.31 13.69
CA THR A 49 -11.37 31.40 12.77
C THR A 49 -10.31 30.35 13.10
N ARG A 50 -9.46 30.00 12.11
CA ARG A 50 -8.30 29.12 12.33
C ARG A 50 -7.46 29.56 13.53
N GLU A 51 -7.18 30.85 13.65
CA GLU A 51 -6.35 31.40 14.72
C GLU A 51 -7.00 31.19 16.10
N GLU A 52 -8.32 31.29 16.18
CA GLU A 52 -9.07 30.96 17.40
C GLU A 52 -9.05 29.47 17.72
N LEU A 53 -9.13 28.59 16.71
CA LEU A 53 -8.98 27.14 16.88
C LEU A 53 -7.60 26.78 17.45
N VAL A 54 -6.53 27.38 16.90
CA VAL A 54 -5.16 27.19 17.40
C VAL A 54 -5.03 27.67 18.85
N ARG A 55 -5.57 28.86 19.17
CA ARG A 55 -5.53 29.38 20.54
C ARG A 55 -6.29 28.50 21.51
N TYR A 56 -7.46 28.00 21.13
CA TYR A 56 -8.24 27.09 21.97
C TYR A 56 -7.50 25.76 22.20
N ALA A 57 -7.03 25.13 21.12
CA ALA A 57 -6.30 23.87 21.20
C ALA A 57 -5.01 23.99 22.04
N SER A 58 -4.30 25.12 21.95
CA SER A 58 -3.07 25.37 22.74
C SER A 58 -3.28 25.38 24.25
N GLN A 59 -4.51 25.65 24.71
CA GLN A 59 -4.85 25.66 26.12
C GLN A 59 -5.23 24.26 26.62
N GLN A 60 -5.69 23.39 25.73
CA GLN A 60 -6.22 22.07 26.07
C GLN A 60 -5.20 20.94 25.82
N VAL A 61 -4.30 21.12 24.84
CA VAL A 61 -3.37 20.07 24.38
C VAL A 61 -1.97 20.66 24.17
N SER A 62 -0.95 19.93 24.66
CA SER A 62 0.47 20.27 24.50
C SER A 62 1.20 19.43 23.43
N ASP A 63 0.45 18.60 22.70
CA ASP A 63 0.96 17.76 21.63
C ASP A 63 1.36 18.62 20.43
N LYS A 64 2.66 18.64 20.13
CA LYS A 64 3.22 19.50 19.09
C LYS A 64 2.75 19.09 17.69
N ASP A 65 2.68 17.79 17.41
CA ASP A 65 2.30 17.29 16.09
C ASP A 65 0.83 17.58 15.80
N LEU A 66 -0.03 17.46 16.83
CA LEU A 66 -1.44 17.83 16.73
C LEU A 66 -1.59 19.34 16.50
N MET A 67 -0.80 20.16 17.18
CA MET A 67 -0.82 21.61 17.02
C MET A 67 -0.34 22.06 15.65
N ASP A 68 0.69 21.40 15.10
CA ASP A 68 1.17 21.63 13.74
C ASP A 68 0.08 21.33 12.71
N ILE A 69 -0.70 20.26 12.92
CA ILE A 69 -1.86 19.93 12.09
C ILE A 69 -2.94 21.02 12.17
N ILE A 70 -3.33 21.47 13.37
CA ILE A 70 -4.37 22.50 13.54
C ILE A 70 -3.90 23.83 12.93
N ASN A 71 -2.61 24.17 13.05
CA ASN A 71 -2.03 25.39 12.47
C ASN A 71 -1.98 25.34 10.93
N SER A 72 -1.84 24.15 10.36
CA SER A 72 -1.80 23.94 8.90
C SER A 72 -3.18 24.00 8.23
N LEU A 73 -4.28 24.06 8.99
CA LEU A 73 -5.63 24.24 8.45
C LEU A 73 -5.71 25.54 7.61
N PRO A 74 -6.56 25.59 6.56
CA PRO A 74 -6.79 26.81 5.81
C PRO A 74 -7.25 27.97 6.69
N SER A 75 -6.75 29.18 6.42
CA SER A 75 -7.25 30.41 7.03
C SER A 75 -8.65 30.74 6.52
N ARG A 76 -9.67 30.19 7.19
CA ARG A 76 -11.09 30.47 6.95
C ARG A 76 -11.88 30.45 8.26
N VAL A 77 -13.13 30.90 8.21
CA VAL A 77 -14.08 30.77 9.30
C VAL A 77 -14.74 29.39 9.19
N TYR A 78 -14.68 28.63 10.27
CA TYR A 78 -15.31 27.32 10.41
C TYR A 78 -16.64 27.50 11.13
N ARG A 79 -17.71 27.00 10.54
CA ARG A 79 -19.09 27.13 11.05
C ARG A 79 -19.50 25.98 11.95
N ASP A 80 -18.82 24.85 11.85
CA ASP A 80 -19.05 23.66 12.67
C ASP A 80 -17.79 22.76 12.68
N SER A 81 -17.86 21.68 13.47
CA SER A 81 -16.79 20.69 13.56
C SER A 81 -16.59 19.89 12.28
N ALA A 82 -17.63 19.73 11.45
CA ALA A 82 -17.53 19.00 10.19
C ALA A 82 -16.68 19.77 9.16
N GLU A 83 -16.81 21.10 9.09
CA GLU A 83 -15.97 21.95 8.24
C GLU A 83 -14.48 21.89 8.62
N VAL A 84 -14.18 21.70 9.91
CA VAL A 84 -12.82 21.48 10.41
C VAL A 84 -12.30 20.11 9.98
N ALA A 85 -13.11 19.06 10.09
CA ALA A 85 -12.75 17.71 9.63
C ALA A 85 -12.50 17.67 8.10
N ILE A 86 -13.32 18.37 7.32
CA ILE A 86 -13.11 18.51 5.87
C ILE A 86 -11.79 19.23 5.58
N ALA A 87 -11.52 20.36 6.24
CA ALA A 87 -10.24 21.07 6.09
C ALA A 87 -9.03 20.21 6.46
N LEU A 88 -9.15 19.38 7.50
CA LEU A 88 -8.10 18.45 7.87
C LEU A 88 -7.84 17.41 6.77
N GLY A 89 -8.90 16.92 6.12
CA GLY A 89 -8.80 16.06 4.95
C GLY A 89 -8.06 16.74 3.80
N GLU A 90 -8.38 18.01 3.51
CA GLU A 90 -7.69 18.82 2.49
C GLU A 90 -6.19 18.98 2.80
N VAL A 91 -5.84 19.21 4.06
CA VAL A 91 -4.44 19.33 4.51
C VAL A 91 -3.69 18.01 4.35
N LYS A 92 -4.27 16.88 4.78
CA LYS A 92 -3.64 15.56 4.66
C LYS A 92 -3.45 15.14 3.20
N GLN A 93 -4.37 15.49 2.31
CA GLN A 93 -4.19 15.25 0.87
C GLN A 93 -3.01 16.06 0.29
N ARG A 94 -2.80 17.29 0.78
CA ARG A 94 -1.65 18.14 0.39
C ARG A 94 -0.32 17.70 1.02
N GLN A 95 -0.36 17.04 2.18
CA GLN A 95 0.81 16.48 2.87
C GLN A 95 1.17 15.05 2.43
N GLY A 96 0.49 14.51 1.43
CA GLY A 96 0.98 13.36 0.66
C GLY A 96 0.13 12.10 0.80
N VAL A 97 -0.83 11.95 -0.11
CA VAL A 97 -0.82 10.72 -0.90
C VAL A 97 0.50 10.79 -1.67
N ARG A 98 1.49 9.98 -1.29
CA ARG A 98 2.79 9.97 -1.99
C ARG A 98 2.52 9.83 -3.48
N SER A 99 3.08 10.72 -4.28
CA SER A 99 2.93 10.64 -5.74
C SER A 99 3.41 9.28 -6.21
N ALA A 100 2.78 8.68 -7.23
CA ALA A 100 3.20 7.38 -7.75
C ALA A 100 4.70 7.35 -8.08
N GLU A 101 5.25 8.50 -8.51
CA GLU A 101 6.67 8.74 -8.77
C GLU A 101 7.56 8.70 -7.52
N GLU A 102 7.09 9.19 -6.37
CA GLU A 102 7.84 9.15 -5.11
C GLU A 102 7.85 7.73 -4.52
N VAL A 103 6.72 7.02 -4.64
CA VAL A 103 6.62 5.61 -4.30
C VAL A 103 7.54 4.79 -5.19
N ALA A 104 7.56 5.03 -6.51
CA ALA A 104 8.43 4.30 -7.44
C ALA A 104 9.94 4.49 -7.17
N LYS A 105 10.36 5.65 -6.64
CA LYS A 105 11.77 5.92 -6.31
C LYS A 105 12.21 5.33 -4.98
N THR A 106 11.31 5.26 -4.01
CA THR A 106 11.65 4.85 -2.63
C THR A 106 11.30 3.39 -2.34
N GLU A 107 10.34 2.84 -3.07
CA GLU A 107 9.86 1.48 -2.95
C GLU A 107 10.03 0.79 -4.31
N ALA A 108 11.28 0.47 -4.65
CA ALA A 108 11.54 -0.40 -5.79
C ALA A 108 10.76 -1.72 -5.56
N PRO A 109 9.94 -2.17 -6.52
CA PRO A 109 9.24 -3.44 -6.40
C PRO A 109 10.26 -4.54 -6.11
N SER A 110 9.91 -5.43 -5.17
CA SER A 110 10.80 -6.48 -4.67
C SER A 110 11.59 -7.14 -5.80
N THR A 111 12.91 -7.26 -5.62
CA THR A 111 13.87 -7.76 -6.61
C THR A 111 13.52 -9.13 -7.17
N LYS A 112 12.70 -9.91 -6.46
CA LYS A 112 12.25 -11.24 -6.89
C LYS A 112 11.19 -11.21 -7.98
N GLY A 113 10.39 -10.14 -8.09
CA GLY A 113 9.35 -10.00 -9.11
C GLY A 113 9.66 -8.94 -10.18
N GLY A 114 10.28 -7.82 -9.78
CA GLY A 114 10.43 -6.64 -10.65
C GLY A 114 11.46 -6.78 -11.78
N ARG A 115 12.51 -7.61 -11.61
CA ARG A 115 13.56 -7.76 -12.63
C ARG A 115 13.16 -8.72 -13.76
N ALA A 116 12.48 -9.82 -13.45
CA ALA A 116 12.04 -10.80 -14.46
C ALA A 116 10.89 -10.26 -15.33
N ALA A 117 10.03 -9.41 -14.76
CA ALA A 117 8.95 -8.74 -15.50
C ALA A 117 9.42 -7.59 -16.41
N ALA A 118 10.65 -7.08 -16.23
CA ALA A 118 11.16 -5.96 -17.01
C ALA A 118 11.73 -6.36 -18.39
N THR A 119 12.03 -7.65 -18.61
CA THR A 119 12.64 -8.16 -19.84
C THR A 119 11.65 -8.84 -20.79
N SER A 120 10.43 -9.13 -20.32
CA SER A 120 9.40 -9.83 -21.07
C SER A 120 8.23 -8.91 -21.39
N SER A 121 7.75 -8.92 -22.64
CA SER A 121 6.57 -8.13 -23.06
C SER A 121 5.26 -8.61 -22.44
N VAL A 122 5.25 -9.84 -21.89
CA VAL A 122 4.09 -10.49 -21.30
C VAL A 122 4.42 -10.90 -19.87
N SER A 123 3.61 -10.42 -18.92
CA SER A 123 3.78 -10.73 -17.49
C SER A 123 3.05 -12.02 -17.08
N ALA A 124 3.48 -12.64 -15.99
CA ALA A 124 2.78 -13.78 -15.39
C ALA A 124 1.30 -13.47 -15.07
N ALA A 125 0.98 -12.23 -14.67
CA ALA A 125 -0.39 -11.79 -14.44
C ALA A 125 -1.25 -11.78 -15.72
N THR A 126 -0.64 -11.50 -16.87
CA THR A 126 -1.35 -11.57 -18.16
C THR A 126 -1.72 -13.01 -18.50
N ILE A 127 -0.83 -13.96 -18.21
CA ILE A 127 -1.09 -15.39 -18.40
C ILE A 127 -2.16 -15.88 -17.42
N ALA A 128 -2.10 -15.47 -16.15
CA ALA A 128 -3.13 -15.77 -15.16
C ALA A 128 -4.52 -15.24 -15.57
N LYS A 129 -4.57 -14.04 -16.15
CA LYS A 129 -5.83 -13.47 -16.67
C LYS A 129 -6.41 -14.32 -17.80
N VAL A 130 -5.58 -14.75 -18.75
CA VAL A 130 -6.03 -15.60 -19.86
C VAL A 130 -6.48 -16.98 -19.39
N LEU A 131 -5.78 -17.57 -18.43
CA LEU A 131 -6.09 -18.89 -17.87
C LEU A 131 -7.09 -18.84 -16.71
N SER A 132 -7.66 -17.66 -16.42
CA SER A 132 -8.63 -17.53 -15.33
C SER A 132 -9.87 -18.39 -15.57
N GLY A 133 -10.33 -19.04 -14.50
CA GLY A 133 -11.47 -19.96 -14.56
C GLY A 133 -11.16 -21.35 -15.12
N THR A 134 -9.90 -21.68 -15.43
CA THR A 134 -9.55 -23.07 -15.77
C THR A 134 -9.63 -23.97 -14.55
N ASP A 135 -10.23 -25.15 -14.73
CA ASP A 135 -10.16 -26.23 -13.74
C ASP A 135 -8.82 -26.95 -13.86
N PHE A 136 -8.24 -27.32 -12.73
CA PHE A 136 -7.02 -28.12 -12.62
C PHE A 136 -7.35 -29.51 -12.06
N PRO A 137 -6.53 -30.56 -12.34
CA PRO A 137 -5.23 -30.54 -13.00
C PRO A 137 -5.28 -30.45 -14.54
N LYS A 138 -4.27 -29.82 -15.14
CA LYS A 138 -4.15 -29.61 -16.59
C LYS A 138 -2.72 -29.82 -17.07
N ASN A 139 -2.55 -30.39 -18.26
CA ASN A 139 -1.24 -30.46 -18.91
C ASN A 139 -0.98 -29.23 -19.81
N LYS A 140 0.29 -29.08 -20.25
CA LYS A 140 0.71 -27.96 -21.12
C LYS A 140 -0.17 -27.78 -22.36
N GLY A 141 -0.53 -28.87 -23.04
CA GLY A 141 -1.37 -28.84 -24.22
C GLY A 141 -2.78 -28.33 -23.91
N GLU A 142 -3.38 -28.80 -22.84
CA GLU A 142 -4.71 -28.33 -22.42
C GLU A 142 -4.71 -26.86 -21.98
N LEU A 143 -3.66 -26.38 -21.32
CA LEU A 143 -3.51 -24.96 -20.97
C LEU A 143 -3.41 -24.09 -22.22
N ARG A 144 -2.70 -24.55 -23.25
CA ARG A 144 -2.57 -23.88 -24.54
C ARG A 144 -3.90 -23.82 -25.29
N ASP A 145 -4.63 -24.93 -25.34
CA ASP A 145 -5.94 -25.01 -25.99
C ASP A 145 -6.97 -24.13 -25.28
N TYR A 146 -6.95 -24.10 -23.93
CA TYR A 146 -7.81 -23.23 -23.14
C TYR A 146 -7.48 -21.76 -23.39
N ALA A 147 -6.20 -21.41 -23.31
CA ALA A 147 -5.73 -20.05 -23.61
C ALA A 147 -6.16 -19.62 -25.02
N GLN A 148 -6.01 -20.48 -26.02
CA GLN A 148 -6.35 -20.15 -27.40
C GLN A 148 -7.83 -19.78 -27.58
N LYS A 149 -8.72 -20.50 -26.89
CA LYS A 149 -10.17 -20.22 -26.93
C LYS A 149 -10.50 -18.95 -26.17
N HIS A 150 -10.00 -18.82 -24.95
CA HIS A 150 -10.34 -17.73 -24.03
C HIS A 150 -9.69 -16.38 -24.40
N MET A 151 -8.57 -16.39 -25.14
CA MET A 151 -7.95 -15.19 -25.71
C MET A 151 -8.83 -14.44 -26.71
N THR A 152 -9.85 -15.10 -27.29
CA THR A 152 -10.81 -14.40 -28.16
C THR A 152 -11.86 -13.62 -27.36
N GLU A 153 -12.05 -13.96 -26.10
CA GLU A 153 -12.99 -13.32 -25.16
C GLU A 153 -12.29 -12.25 -24.30
N VAL A 154 -11.02 -12.46 -23.98
CA VAL A 154 -10.20 -11.52 -23.20
C VAL A 154 -9.41 -10.63 -24.16
N GLU A 155 -9.56 -9.30 -24.08
CA GLU A 155 -8.68 -8.38 -24.81
C GLU A 155 -7.24 -8.52 -24.32
N VAL A 156 -6.38 -9.11 -25.17
CA VAL A 156 -4.94 -9.29 -24.91
C VAL A 156 -4.12 -8.61 -25.99
N ALA A 157 -3.10 -7.85 -25.58
CA ALA A 157 -2.28 -7.03 -26.47
C ALA A 157 -1.40 -7.87 -27.42
N ASP A 158 -0.91 -9.02 -26.98
CA ASP A 158 -0.05 -9.90 -27.78
C ASP A 158 -0.37 -11.39 -27.55
N PRO A 159 -1.33 -11.95 -28.29
CA PRO A 159 -1.68 -13.37 -28.19
C PRO A 159 -0.54 -14.31 -28.59
N GLN A 160 0.33 -13.89 -29.52
CA GLN A 160 1.42 -14.72 -30.03
C GLN A 160 2.53 -14.89 -28.98
N ALA A 161 2.89 -13.82 -28.27
CA ALA A 161 3.86 -13.89 -27.20
C ALA A 161 3.39 -14.78 -26.04
N ILE A 162 2.10 -14.77 -25.73
CA ILE A 162 1.54 -15.65 -24.68
C ILE A 162 1.65 -17.12 -25.10
N MET A 163 1.29 -17.46 -26.35
CA MET A 163 1.47 -18.83 -26.86
C MET A 163 2.94 -19.27 -26.84
N GLY A 164 3.85 -18.37 -27.21
CA GLY A 164 5.28 -18.64 -27.15
C GLY A 164 5.80 -18.92 -25.73
N ILE A 165 5.18 -18.34 -24.70
CA ILE A 165 5.51 -18.65 -23.30
C ILE A 165 4.94 -20.00 -22.89
N LEU A 166 3.68 -20.29 -23.25
CA LEU A 166 3.04 -21.58 -22.96
C LEU A 166 3.77 -22.75 -23.64
N ASP A 167 4.31 -22.54 -24.85
CA ASP A 167 5.08 -23.56 -25.58
C ASP A 167 6.42 -23.89 -24.91
N LYS A 168 7.01 -22.94 -24.16
CA LYS A 168 8.26 -23.13 -23.41
C LYS A 168 8.08 -23.80 -22.06
N LEU A 169 6.83 -23.93 -21.58
CA LEU A 169 6.55 -24.59 -20.32
C LEU A 169 6.95 -26.08 -20.38
N PRO A 170 7.43 -26.66 -19.27
CA PRO A 170 7.75 -28.08 -19.22
C PRO A 170 6.50 -28.95 -19.45
N ASP A 171 6.67 -30.06 -20.17
CA ASP A 171 5.61 -31.06 -20.35
C ASP A 171 5.37 -31.82 -19.05
N ARG A 172 4.53 -31.26 -18.18
CA ARG A 172 4.05 -31.86 -16.93
C ARG A 172 2.62 -31.44 -16.64
N GLU A 173 2.02 -32.12 -15.67
CA GLU A 173 0.70 -31.78 -15.15
C GLU A 173 0.81 -30.68 -14.09
N TYR A 174 0.02 -29.63 -14.25
CA TYR A 174 -0.10 -28.50 -13.34
C TYR A 174 -1.30 -28.71 -12.43
N GLN A 175 -1.09 -28.58 -11.13
CA GLN A 175 -2.13 -28.87 -10.12
C GLN A 175 -2.99 -27.64 -9.79
N ASP A 176 -2.45 -26.44 -9.97
CA ASP A 176 -3.14 -25.19 -9.69
C ASP A 176 -2.50 -24.02 -10.46
N MET A 177 -3.12 -22.84 -10.38
CA MET A 177 -2.63 -21.63 -11.02
C MET A 177 -1.26 -21.18 -10.48
N ALA A 178 -0.96 -21.44 -9.20
CA ALA A 178 0.31 -21.03 -8.61
C ALA A 178 1.49 -21.85 -9.18
N ASP A 179 1.29 -23.13 -9.48
CA ASP A 179 2.28 -23.98 -10.14
C ASP A 179 2.53 -23.55 -11.60
N VAL A 180 1.48 -23.09 -12.28
CA VAL A 180 1.59 -22.47 -13.62
C VAL A 180 2.39 -21.17 -13.54
N GLU A 181 2.04 -20.24 -12.65
CA GLU A 181 2.74 -18.95 -12.49
C GLU A 181 4.22 -19.14 -12.13
N LYS A 182 4.51 -20.09 -11.24
CA LYS A 182 5.88 -20.44 -10.87
C LYS A 182 6.68 -20.92 -12.07
N SER A 183 6.07 -21.73 -12.93
CA SER A 183 6.73 -22.28 -14.12
C SER A 183 6.88 -21.23 -15.21
N VAL A 184 5.89 -20.35 -15.38
CA VAL A 184 5.96 -19.16 -16.22
C VAL A 184 7.15 -18.28 -15.79
N GLY A 185 7.28 -18.00 -14.49
CA GLY A 185 8.39 -17.21 -13.96
C GLY A 185 9.78 -17.86 -14.14
N GLN A 186 9.85 -19.15 -14.49
CA GLN A 186 11.12 -19.82 -14.84
C GLN A 186 11.45 -19.76 -16.33
N VAL A 187 10.46 -19.50 -17.20
CA VAL A 187 10.64 -19.46 -18.67
C VAL A 187 10.61 -18.03 -19.23
N LEU A 188 10.24 -17.04 -18.40
CA LEU A 188 10.39 -15.60 -18.63
C LEU A 188 11.83 -15.14 -18.37
#